data_AF-A0A2U2HMD3-F1
#
_entry.id   AF-A0A2U2HMD3-F1
#
_cell.length_a   1.000
_cell.length_b   1.000
_cell.length_c   1.000
_cell.angle_alpha   90.00
_cell.angle_beta   90.00
_cell.angle_gamma   90.00
#
_symmetry.space_group_name_H-M   'P 1'
#
loop_
_entity.id
_entity.type
_entity.pdbx_description
1 polymer ?
#
loop_
_entity_poly.entity_id
_entity_poly.type
_entity_poly.pdbx_seq_one_letter_code
_entity_poly.pdbx_strand_id
1 'polypeptide(L)'
;RAAYPQALAAPDLAVPDSHRGNGGAAWTRDTALVEVMRARLAGFGPQPLAAIASALALPEGGAGIALGQLEAEGYVMRGRFTPGAAAEEWCERHLLARIHHYTIKRLRREIEPVERQDFMRFLFDWQHLAPDTQLRGQAALRQVLAQLEGYEAAAGAWENDLLALRLRDYSILWLDELCRAGKLIWTRIGAPVSAAGGPVRGTPIVLLPRRQSALWHALPAASGAPDISPRAGRVLAALRRDGAMFFDELQSDARLLPVELENALGELVSTGLVNADSFAGMRAMLQPASKRASVDKRRRGAGPTMDEAGRWSLVRRAGPDAAEAAATPARKPRLGPETVEHVAMTLLRRYGVMFWRLLEREAAWLPSWRELLPVYHRLEARGEIR
;
A
#
# COMPACT_ATOMS: atom_id res chain seq x y z
N ARG A 1 48.70 2.84 26.39
CA ARG A 1 49.21 3.75 27.45
C ARG A 1 48.37 5.03 27.58
N ALA A 2 48.03 5.76 26.52
CA ALA A 2 47.16 6.95 26.63
C ALA A 2 45.74 6.64 27.19
N ALA A 3 45.10 5.57 26.71
CA ALA A 3 43.79 5.12 27.22
C ALA A 3 43.86 4.53 28.65
N TYR A 4 44.91 3.74 28.92
CA TYR A 4 45.17 3.07 30.20
C TYR A 4 46.58 3.41 30.69
N PRO A 5 46.75 4.50 31.46
CA PRO A 5 48.07 4.93 31.93
C PRO A 5 48.72 3.93 32.87
N GLN A 6 47.93 3.20 33.64
CA GLN A 6 48.39 2.22 34.64
C GLN A 6 48.46 0.79 34.10
N ALA A 7 48.13 0.56 32.83
CA ALA A 7 48.19 -0.79 32.26
C ALA A 7 49.64 -1.21 31.99
N LEU A 8 50.00 -2.39 32.50
CA LEU A 8 51.25 -3.06 32.18
C LEU A 8 51.03 -4.01 31.00
N ALA A 9 51.84 -3.88 29.95
CA ALA A 9 51.78 -4.79 28.80
C ALA A 9 52.79 -5.94 29.01
N ALA A 10 52.33 -7.17 28.85
CA ALA A 10 53.18 -8.36 28.91
C ALA A 10 52.87 -9.27 27.69
N PRO A 11 53.82 -9.45 26.75
CA PRO A 11 55.16 -8.83 26.69
C PRO A 11 55.08 -7.32 26.43
N ASP A 12 56.20 -6.63 26.64
CA ASP A 12 56.26 -5.18 26.43
C ASP A 12 56.02 -4.86 24.94
N LEU A 13 55.07 -3.97 24.66
CA LEU A 13 54.63 -3.69 23.30
C LEU A 13 55.47 -2.57 22.68
N ALA A 14 56.22 -2.89 21.62
CA ALA A 14 56.90 -1.89 20.80
C ALA A 14 55.93 -1.33 19.73
N VAL A 15 55.57 -0.05 19.84
CA VAL A 15 54.71 0.62 18.85
C VAL A 15 55.55 1.03 17.63
N PRO A 16 55.20 0.58 16.41
CA PRO A 16 55.88 1.01 15.18
C PRO A 16 55.84 2.53 15.01
N ASP A 17 56.90 3.13 14.44
CA ASP A 17 57.02 4.58 14.27
C ASP A 17 55.84 5.19 13.47
N SER A 18 55.32 4.44 12.50
CA SER A 18 54.12 4.80 11.71
C SER A 18 52.84 4.97 12.54
N HIS A 19 52.81 4.49 13.79
CA HIS A 19 51.65 4.48 14.68
C HIS A 19 51.88 5.20 16.02
N ARG A 20 53.02 5.89 16.19
CA ARG A 20 53.35 6.62 17.43
C ARG A 20 52.52 7.90 17.67
N GLY A 21 51.62 8.26 16.74
CA GLY A 21 50.69 9.38 16.88
C GLY A 21 49.51 9.28 15.91
N ASN A 22 48.46 10.06 16.16
CA ASN A 22 47.30 10.19 15.28
C ASN A 22 47.64 11.17 14.13
N GLY A 23 48.38 10.70 13.12
CA GLY A 23 48.80 11.55 11.99
C GLY A 23 49.83 12.63 12.36
N GLY A 24 50.65 12.40 13.40
CA GLY A 24 51.70 13.31 13.87
C GLY A 24 51.42 14.00 15.22
N ALA A 25 50.19 13.92 15.74
CA ALA A 25 49.84 14.44 17.07
C ALA A 25 49.95 13.37 18.17
N ALA A 26 50.31 13.79 19.39
CA ALA A 26 50.34 12.91 20.56
C ALA A 26 48.94 12.43 20.93
N TRP A 27 48.81 11.16 21.30
CA TRP A 27 47.54 10.58 21.75
C TRP A 27 47.08 11.22 23.06
N THR A 28 45.89 11.81 23.06
CA THR A 28 45.19 12.17 24.30
C THR A 28 44.43 10.95 24.80
N ARG A 29 43.99 10.98 26.07
CA ARG A 29 43.19 9.89 26.62
C ARG A 29 41.89 9.71 25.82
N ASP A 30 41.21 10.81 25.52
CA ASP A 30 39.91 10.78 24.84
C ASP A 30 40.02 10.25 23.41
N THR A 31 41.00 10.71 22.63
CA THR A 31 41.20 10.21 21.25
C THR A 31 41.64 8.74 21.25
N ALA A 32 42.42 8.31 22.24
CA ALA A 32 42.76 6.91 22.40
C ALA A 32 41.54 6.04 22.76
N LEU A 33 40.61 6.54 23.59
CA LEU A 33 39.39 5.82 23.93
C LEU A 33 38.45 5.68 22.73
N VAL A 34 38.30 6.73 21.92
CA VAL A 34 37.54 6.68 20.67
C VAL A 34 38.06 5.59 19.74
N GLU A 35 39.37 5.54 19.50
CA GLU A 35 39.95 4.54 18.59
C GLU A 35 39.93 3.12 19.16
N VAL A 36 40.10 2.95 20.48
CA VAL A 36 39.89 1.66 21.15
C VAL A 36 38.45 1.18 20.97
N MET A 37 37.46 2.08 21.09
CA MET A 37 36.07 1.76 20.87
C MET A 37 35.75 1.45 19.41
N ARG A 38 36.31 2.22 18.48
CA ARG A 38 36.19 1.99 17.04
C ARG A 38 36.66 0.58 16.70
N ALA A 39 37.87 0.23 17.16
CA ALA A 39 38.45 -1.09 16.95
C ALA A 39 37.64 -2.20 17.62
N ARG A 40 37.13 -1.96 18.85
CA ARG A 40 36.30 -2.94 19.56
C ARG A 40 35.02 -3.22 18.78
N LEU A 41 34.25 -2.20 18.41
CA LEU A 41 32.93 -2.36 17.81
C LEU A 41 32.94 -2.94 16.39
N ALA A 42 34.09 -2.95 15.71
CA ALA A 42 34.24 -3.58 14.40
C ALA A 42 33.91 -5.09 14.38
N GLY A 43 33.96 -5.76 15.53
CA GLY A 43 33.76 -7.21 15.66
C GLY A 43 32.58 -7.66 16.53
N PHE A 44 31.80 -6.74 17.11
CA PHE A 44 30.72 -7.09 18.05
C PHE A 44 29.37 -6.54 17.58
N GLY A 45 28.33 -7.37 17.69
CA GLY A 45 26.95 -6.94 17.42
C GLY A 45 26.44 -5.92 18.45
N PRO A 46 25.13 -5.62 18.45
CA PRO A 46 24.53 -4.71 19.43
C PRO A 46 24.87 -5.08 20.87
N GLN A 47 25.37 -4.11 21.64
CA GLN A 47 25.65 -4.29 23.07
C GLN A 47 25.27 -3.05 23.89
N PRO A 48 24.77 -3.20 25.12
CA PRO A 48 24.52 -2.07 26.00
C PRO A 48 25.83 -1.41 26.44
N LEU A 49 25.77 -0.12 26.80
CA LEU A 49 26.92 0.67 27.28
C LEU A 49 27.69 -0.05 28.40
N ALA A 50 26.98 -0.59 29.39
CA ALA A 50 27.56 -1.32 30.51
C ALA A 50 28.42 -2.51 30.09
N ALA A 51 27.99 -3.29 29.09
CA ALA A 51 28.74 -4.44 28.60
C ALA A 51 30.01 -4.02 27.85
N ILE A 52 29.95 -2.95 27.06
CA ILE A 52 31.10 -2.39 26.35
C ILE A 52 32.12 -1.84 27.35
N ALA A 53 31.66 -1.03 28.31
CA ALA A 53 32.48 -0.40 29.33
C ALA A 53 33.17 -1.46 30.22
N SER A 54 32.42 -2.45 30.69
CA SER A 54 32.95 -3.54 31.51
C SER A 54 34.02 -4.35 30.78
N ALA A 55 33.82 -4.68 29.49
CA ALA A 55 34.78 -5.45 28.72
C ALA A 55 36.10 -4.71 28.46
N LEU A 56 36.09 -3.39 28.53
CA LEU A 56 37.26 -2.52 28.39
C LEU A 56 37.81 -2.05 29.74
N ALA A 57 37.22 -2.48 30.87
CA ALA A 57 37.56 -1.98 32.21
C ALA A 57 37.52 -0.44 32.31
N LEU A 58 36.51 0.17 31.68
CA LEU A 58 36.28 1.61 31.68
C LEU A 58 35.04 1.98 32.49
N PRO A 59 35.01 3.16 33.15
CA PRO A 59 33.78 3.73 33.67
C PRO A 59 32.80 4.04 32.54
N GLU A 60 31.50 3.81 32.77
CA GLU A 60 30.45 4.05 31.76
C GLU A 60 30.44 5.49 31.24
N GLY A 61 30.73 6.49 32.07
CA GLY A 61 30.76 7.89 31.64
C GLY A 61 31.82 8.16 30.56
N GLY A 62 33.05 7.65 30.76
CA GLY A 62 34.12 7.80 29.76
C GLY A 62 33.83 7.01 28.48
N ALA A 63 33.24 5.82 28.64
CA ALA A 63 32.80 5.00 27.52
C ALA A 63 31.68 5.70 26.71
N GLY A 64 30.69 6.28 27.39
CA GLY A 64 29.58 6.98 26.74
C GLY A 64 30.02 8.22 25.96
N ILE A 65 30.99 8.98 26.46
CA ILE A 65 31.54 10.14 25.74
C ILE A 65 32.20 9.71 24.42
N ALA A 66 33.04 8.67 24.44
CA ALA A 66 33.71 8.17 23.25
C ALA A 66 32.71 7.59 22.23
N LEU A 67 31.67 6.87 22.69
CA LEU A 67 30.59 6.40 21.81
C LEU A 67 29.78 7.56 21.21
N GLY A 68 29.50 8.61 21.97
CA GLY A 68 28.83 9.81 21.48
C GLY A 68 29.63 10.53 20.38
N GLN A 69 30.96 10.53 20.48
CA GLN A 69 31.83 11.06 19.42
C GLN A 69 31.76 10.18 18.16
N LEU A 70 31.84 8.85 18.30
CA LEU A 70 31.70 7.93 17.17
C LEU A 70 30.30 7.98 16.52
N GLU A 71 29.25 8.29 17.30
CA GLU A 71 27.89 8.50 16.79
C GLU A 71 27.81 9.80 15.99
N ALA A 72 28.42 10.88 16.48
CA ALA A 72 28.51 12.15 15.76
C ALA A 72 29.28 12.03 14.43
N GLU A 73 30.29 11.15 14.37
CA GLU A 73 30.99 10.78 13.13
C GLU A 73 30.17 9.86 12.22
N GLY A 74 29.07 9.29 12.71
CA GLY A 74 28.22 8.35 11.98
C GLY A 74 28.75 6.91 11.93
N TYR A 75 29.83 6.58 12.64
CA TYR A 75 30.45 5.25 12.68
C TYR A 75 29.60 4.24 13.47
N VAL A 76 29.05 4.65 14.61
CA VAL A 76 28.13 3.83 15.42
C VAL A 76 26.72 4.36 15.37
N MET A 77 25.78 3.51 15.74
CA MET A 77 24.39 3.87 15.97
C MET A 77 23.96 3.42 17.37
N ARG A 78 23.12 4.25 17.99
CA ARG A 78 22.43 3.94 19.24
C ARG A 78 20.97 3.59 18.98
N GLY A 79 20.46 2.57 19.67
CA GLY A 79 19.07 2.14 19.52
C GLY A 79 18.79 0.82 20.23
N ARG A 80 17.60 0.26 20.02
CA ARG A 80 17.24 -1.09 20.50
C ARG A 80 17.22 -2.02 19.31
N PHE A 81 18.28 -2.79 19.13
CA PHE A 81 18.47 -3.62 17.93
C PHE A 81 18.16 -5.08 18.21
N THR A 82 18.37 -5.55 19.43
CA THR A 82 18.01 -6.90 19.87
C THR A 82 16.53 -6.96 20.26
N PRO A 83 15.75 -7.96 19.77
CA PRO A 83 14.36 -8.15 20.18
C PRO A 83 14.23 -8.26 21.70
N GLY A 84 13.36 -7.44 22.30
CA GLY A 84 13.14 -7.42 23.76
C GLY A 84 14.20 -6.64 24.56
N ALA A 85 15.14 -5.95 23.92
CA ALA A 85 16.10 -5.09 24.62
C ALA A 85 15.39 -3.97 25.40
N ALA A 86 15.63 -3.90 26.71
CA ALA A 86 15.12 -2.83 27.58
C ALA A 86 16.04 -1.60 27.57
N ALA A 87 17.35 -1.81 27.47
CA ALA A 87 18.38 -0.77 27.43
C ALA A 87 18.74 -0.39 25.99
N GLU A 88 19.25 0.83 25.82
CA GLU A 88 19.86 1.23 24.55
C GLU A 88 21.18 0.47 24.32
N GLU A 89 21.34 0.02 23.08
CA GLU A 89 22.50 -0.69 22.58
C GLU A 89 23.26 0.19 21.58
N TRP A 90 24.55 -0.09 21.45
CA TRP A 90 25.45 0.53 20.49
C TRP A 90 25.97 -0.53 19.53
N CYS A 91 26.03 -0.19 18.24
CA CYS A 91 26.61 -1.07 17.21
C CYS A 91 27.23 -0.24 16.08
N GLU A 92 28.27 -0.77 15.46
CA GLU A 92 28.84 -0.21 14.24
C GLU A 92 27.82 -0.32 13.09
N ARG A 93 27.66 0.76 12.31
CA ARG A 93 26.59 0.90 11.31
C ARG A 93 26.65 -0.19 10.23
N HIS A 94 27.81 -0.47 9.67
CA HIS A 94 28.00 -1.44 8.59
C HIS A 94 27.86 -2.88 9.08
N LEU A 95 28.34 -3.19 10.28
CA LEU A 95 28.20 -4.49 10.94
C LEU A 95 26.74 -4.74 11.27
N LEU A 96 26.01 -3.76 11.81
CA LEU A 96 24.58 -3.86 12.04
C LEU A 96 23.84 -4.16 10.72
N ALA A 97 24.15 -3.42 9.64
CA ALA A 97 23.58 -3.67 8.32
C ALA A 97 23.92 -5.08 7.78
N ARG A 98 25.13 -5.58 8.02
CA ARG A 98 25.56 -6.94 7.63
C ARG A 98 24.85 -8.03 8.43
N ILE A 99 24.78 -7.90 9.76
CA ILE A 99 24.05 -8.83 10.65
C ILE A 99 22.60 -8.94 10.17
N HIS A 100 21.99 -7.79 9.91
CA HIS A 100 20.64 -7.70 9.42
C HIS A 100 20.46 -8.36 8.04
N HIS A 101 21.32 -8.04 7.07
CA HIS A 101 21.31 -8.66 5.74
C HIS A 101 21.49 -10.18 5.81
N TYR A 102 22.38 -10.70 6.66
CA TYR A 102 22.59 -12.13 6.82
C TYR A 102 21.41 -12.83 7.49
N THR A 103 20.74 -12.17 8.45
CA THR A 103 19.54 -12.70 9.09
C THR A 103 18.40 -12.80 8.08
N ILE A 104 18.16 -11.75 7.30
CA ILE A 104 17.19 -11.78 6.19
C ILE A 104 17.56 -12.87 5.19
N LYS A 105 18.81 -12.95 4.75
CA LYS A 105 19.24 -13.95 3.77
C LYS A 105 19.06 -15.38 4.27
N ARG A 106 19.24 -15.61 5.58
CA ARG A 106 18.95 -16.91 6.21
C ARG A 106 17.46 -17.19 6.23
N LEU A 107 16.64 -16.24 6.68
CA LEU A 107 15.17 -16.38 6.68
C LEU A 107 14.61 -16.61 5.27
N ARG A 108 15.13 -15.92 4.26
CA ARG A 108 14.78 -16.15 2.84
C ARG A 108 15.15 -17.55 2.36
N ARG A 109 16.24 -18.13 2.86
CA ARG A 109 16.63 -19.52 2.54
C ARG A 109 15.73 -20.53 3.23
N GLU A 110 15.11 -20.16 4.35
CA GLU A 110 14.10 -20.98 5.03
C GLU A 110 12.74 -20.93 4.28
N ILE A 111 12.55 -19.97 3.37
CA ILE A 111 11.42 -19.90 2.43
C ILE A 111 11.86 -20.59 1.13
N GLU A 112 11.86 -21.92 1.16
CA GLU A 112 12.20 -22.73 -0.01
C GLU A 112 11.18 -22.49 -1.14
N PRO A 113 11.62 -22.35 -2.41
CA PRO A 113 10.71 -22.28 -3.54
C PRO A 113 9.79 -23.50 -3.56
N VAL A 114 8.50 -23.27 -3.37
CA VAL A 114 7.49 -24.33 -3.45
C VAL A 114 7.12 -24.61 -4.90
N GLU A 115 6.65 -25.83 -5.17
CA GLU A 115 6.15 -26.18 -6.49
C GLU A 115 4.96 -25.30 -6.88
N ARG A 116 4.79 -25.08 -8.19
CA ARG A 116 3.70 -24.23 -8.72
C ARG A 116 2.32 -24.69 -8.25
N GLN A 117 2.13 -26.00 -8.09
CA GLN A 117 0.89 -26.59 -7.60
C GLN A 117 0.59 -26.21 -6.14
N ASP A 118 1.63 -26.16 -5.30
CA ASP A 118 1.49 -25.82 -3.88
C ASP A 118 1.18 -24.33 -3.73
N PHE A 119 1.83 -23.48 -4.54
CA PHE A 119 1.48 -22.06 -4.62
C PHE A 119 0.03 -21.85 -5.05
N MET A 120 -0.47 -22.58 -6.06
CA MET A 120 -1.86 -22.47 -6.50
C MET A 120 -2.86 -22.93 -5.43
N ARG A 121 -2.58 -24.04 -4.73
CA ARG A 121 -3.41 -24.50 -3.60
C ARG A 121 -3.44 -23.44 -2.50
N PHE A 122 -2.27 -22.96 -2.08
CA PHE A 122 -2.14 -21.87 -1.14
C PHE A 122 -2.97 -20.65 -1.57
N LEU A 123 -2.88 -20.25 -2.85
CA LEU A 123 -3.60 -19.08 -3.33
C LEU A 123 -5.12 -19.27 -3.33
N PHE A 124 -5.62 -20.46 -3.67
CA PHE A 124 -7.06 -20.76 -3.57
C PHE A 124 -7.56 -20.71 -2.13
N ASP A 125 -6.80 -21.26 -1.19
CA ASP A 125 -7.12 -21.22 0.23
C ASP A 125 -7.05 -19.79 0.78
N TRP A 126 -5.98 -19.07 0.45
CA TRP A 126 -5.74 -17.67 0.83
C TRP A 126 -6.84 -16.75 0.31
N GLN A 127 -7.33 -16.99 -0.91
CA GLN A 127 -8.40 -16.22 -1.54
C GLN A 127 -9.80 -16.69 -1.16
N HIS A 128 -9.95 -17.66 -0.25
CA HIS A 128 -11.23 -18.21 0.18
C HIS A 128 -12.05 -18.84 -0.95
N LEU A 129 -11.38 -19.41 -1.96
CA LEU A 129 -12.00 -20.05 -3.12
C LEU A 129 -12.20 -21.57 -2.93
N ALA A 130 -11.42 -22.19 -2.04
CA ALA A 130 -11.64 -23.59 -1.69
C ALA A 130 -12.90 -23.74 -0.82
N PRO A 131 -13.72 -24.79 -0.98
CA PRO A 131 -15.00 -24.92 -0.27
C PRO A 131 -14.87 -24.79 1.24
N ASP A 132 -13.81 -25.32 1.84
CA ASP A 132 -13.49 -25.29 3.26
C ASP A 132 -13.01 -23.92 3.76
N THR A 133 -12.45 -23.08 2.89
CA THR A 133 -11.94 -21.74 3.24
C THR A 133 -12.94 -20.60 2.95
N GLN A 134 -14.05 -20.90 2.27
CA GLN A 134 -15.12 -19.93 2.02
C GLN A 134 -15.65 -19.32 3.32
N LEU A 135 -15.73 -18.00 3.34
CA LEU A 135 -16.22 -17.24 4.47
C LEU A 135 -17.76 -17.21 4.49
N ARG A 136 -18.35 -16.79 5.62
CA ARG A 136 -19.80 -16.70 5.79
C ARG A 136 -20.23 -15.43 6.51
N GLY A 137 -21.40 -14.93 6.12
CA GLY A 137 -22.07 -13.81 6.77
C GLY A 137 -21.58 -12.42 6.37
N GLN A 138 -22.37 -11.41 6.72
CA GLN A 138 -22.14 -10.01 6.33
C GLN A 138 -20.80 -9.44 6.85
N ALA A 139 -20.37 -9.84 8.05
CA ALA A 139 -19.13 -9.35 8.63
C ALA A 139 -17.89 -9.74 7.82
N ALA A 140 -17.92 -10.93 7.20
CA ALA A 140 -16.82 -11.44 6.39
C ALA A 140 -16.66 -10.72 5.04
N LEU A 141 -17.72 -10.08 4.53
CA LEU A 141 -17.64 -9.29 3.30
C LEU A 141 -16.55 -8.21 3.37
N ARG A 142 -16.41 -7.57 4.53
CA ARG A 142 -15.35 -6.56 4.75
C ARG A 142 -13.94 -7.15 4.66
N GLN A 143 -13.76 -8.40 5.09
CA GLN A 143 -12.47 -9.09 5.01
C GLN A 143 -12.12 -9.37 3.54
N VAL A 144 -13.06 -9.93 2.77
CA VAL A 144 -12.88 -10.18 1.33
C VAL A 144 -12.58 -8.88 0.58
N LEU A 145 -13.33 -7.81 0.87
CA LEU A 145 -13.15 -6.51 0.21
C LEU A 145 -11.85 -5.81 0.64
N ALA A 146 -11.37 -6.03 1.86
CA ALA A 146 -10.06 -5.56 2.29
C ALA A 146 -8.91 -6.32 1.61
N GLN A 147 -9.13 -7.59 1.23
CA GLN A 147 -8.17 -8.40 0.49
C GLN A 147 -8.16 -8.05 -1.02
N LEU A 148 -9.33 -7.75 -1.58
CA LEU A 148 -9.52 -7.28 -2.96
C LEU A 148 -9.42 -5.76 -3.09
N GLU A 149 -8.97 -5.06 -2.05
CA GLU A 149 -8.83 -3.60 -2.06
C GLU A 149 -7.94 -3.17 -3.23
N GLY A 150 -8.46 -2.37 -4.16
CA GLY A 150 -7.72 -1.91 -5.33
C GLY A 150 -7.49 -2.97 -6.41
N TYR A 151 -8.18 -4.12 -6.34
CA TYR A 151 -8.21 -5.08 -7.44
C TYR A 151 -9.14 -4.54 -8.53
N GLU A 152 -8.66 -4.49 -9.77
CA GLU A 152 -9.47 -4.04 -10.90
C GLU A 152 -10.21 -5.22 -11.52
N ALA A 153 -11.54 -5.13 -11.58
CA ALA A 153 -12.37 -6.13 -12.25
C ALA A 153 -13.53 -5.48 -12.99
N ALA A 154 -14.04 -6.17 -14.01
CA ALA A 154 -15.22 -5.73 -14.72
C ALA A 154 -16.40 -5.55 -13.75
N ALA A 155 -17.19 -4.49 -13.92
CA ALA A 155 -18.32 -4.17 -13.05
C ALA A 155 -19.29 -5.34 -12.89
N GLY A 156 -19.52 -6.10 -13.97
CA GLY A 156 -20.39 -7.28 -13.94
C GLY A 156 -19.85 -8.50 -13.21
N ALA A 157 -18.53 -8.57 -12.94
CA ALA A 157 -17.86 -9.72 -12.35
C ALA A 157 -17.81 -9.67 -10.81
N TRP A 158 -17.98 -8.50 -10.21
CA TRP A 158 -17.79 -8.32 -8.76
C TRP A 158 -18.68 -9.21 -7.89
N GLU A 159 -20.00 -9.21 -8.11
CA GLU A 159 -20.90 -9.95 -7.24
C GLU A 159 -20.82 -11.47 -7.50
N ASN A 160 -20.91 -11.90 -8.76
CA ASN A 160 -21.04 -13.33 -9.10
C ASN A 160 -19.70 -14.06 -9.21
N ASP A 161 -18.69 -13.42 -9.81
CA ASP A 161 -17.43 -14.09 -10.16
C ASP A 161 -16.32 -13.83 -9.13
N LEU A 162 -16.54 -12.90 -8.19
CA LEU A 162 -15.57 -12.59 -7.13
C LEU A 162 -16.14 -12.81 -5.73
N LEU A 163 -17.24 -12.14 -5.37
CA LEU A 163 -17.77 -12.17 -4.00
C LEU A 163 -18.50 -13.48 -3.69
N ALA A 164 -19.41 -13.91 -4.57
CA ALA A 164 -20.19 -15.15 -4.37
C ALA A 164 -19.33 -16.42 -4.37
N LEU A 165 -18.16 -16.39 -5.01
CA LEU A 165 -17.21 -17.51 -4.95
C LEU A 165 -16.45 -17.59 -3.60
N ARG A 166 -16.40 -16.49 -2.85
CA ARG A 166 -15.65 -16.39 -1.58
C ARG A 166 -16.53 -16.40 -0.34
N LEU A 167 -17.82 -16.08 -0.50
CA LEU A 167 -18.78 -15.95 0.57
C LEU A 167 -19.97 -16.88 0.34
N ARG A 168 -20.18 -17.83 1.25
CA ARG A 168 -21.40 -18.64 1.21
C ARG A 168 -22.62 -17.77 1.53
N ASP A 169 -23.69 -18.03 0.80
CA ASP A 169 -24.97 -17.32 0.92
C ASP A 169 -24.82 -15.79 0.79
N TYR A 170 -23.92 -15.33 -0.09
CA TYR A 170 -23.72 -13.92 -0.37
C TYR A 170 -25.05 -13.23 -0.75
N SER A 171 -25.37 -12.15 -0.04
CA SER A 171 -26.50 -11.28 -0.36
C SER A 171 -26.02 -9.97 -0.95
N ILE A 172 -26.60 -9.58 -2.08
CA ILE A 172 -26.31 -8.31 -2.78
C ILE A 172 -26.54 -7.08 -1.88
N LEU A 173 -27.48 -7.18 -0.93
CA LEU A 173 -27.81 -6.10 0.00
C LEU A 173 -26.65 -5.77 0.95
N TRP A 174 -25.74 -6.71 1.20
CA TRP A 174 -24.60 -6.48 2.08
C TRP A 174 -23.62 -5.46 1.49
N LEU A 175 -23.43 -5.49 0.17
CA LEU A 175 -22.58 -4.52 -0.52
C LEU A 175 -23.24 -3.14 -0.55
N ASP A 176 -24.54 -3.08 -0.84
CA ASP A 176 -25.31 -1.83 -0.81
C ASP A 176 -25.25 -1.15 0.55
N GLU A 177 -25.41 -1.92 1.63
CA GLU A 177 -25.35 -1.39 2.99
C GLU A 177 -23.97 -0.79 3.32
N LEU A 178 -22.88 -1.42 2.87
CA LEU A 178 -21.53 -0.89 3.08
C LEU A 178 -21.27 0.39 2.27
N CYS A 179 -21.80 0.49 1.04
CA CYS A 179 -21.75 1.70 0.24
C CYS A 179 -22.57 2.82 0.88
N ARG A 180 -23.81 2.53 1.29
CA ARG A 180 -24.74 3.49 1.87
C ARG A 180 -24.27 4.01 3.22
N ALA A 181 -23.66 3.16 4.03
CA ALA A 181 -22.99 3.54 5.27
C ALA A 181 -21.67 4.30 5.06
N GLY A 182 -21.28 4.56 3.80
CA GLY A 182 -20.07 5.29 3.43
C GLY A 182 -18.78 4.55 3.78
N LYS A 183 -18.82 3.24 4.03
CA LYS A 183 -17.64 2.43 4.35
C LYS A 183 -16.86 2.06 3.09
N LEU A 184 -17.57 1.86 1.98
CA LEU A 184 -17.00 1.54 0.69
C LEU A 184 -17.44 2.52 -0.39
N ILE A 185 -16.61 2.62 -1.41
CA ILE A 185 -16.85 3.34 -2.64
C ILE A 185 -16.48 2.42 -3.80
N TRP A 186 -17.33 2.38 -4.82
CA TRP A 186 -16.96 1.85 -6.13
C TRP A 186 -16.53 3.03 -7.02
N THR A 187 -15.45 2.85 -7.78
CA THR A 187 -14.87 3.90 -8.63
C THR A 187 -13.97 3.28 -9.70
N ARG A 188 -13.41 4.11 -10.58
CA ARG A 188 -12.42 3.72 -11.58
C ARG A 188 -11.16 4.58 -11.42
N ILE A 189 -9.99 3.93 -11.37
CA ILE A 189 -8.69 4.60 -11.20
C ILE A 189 -8.02 4.81 -12.57
N GLY A 190 -7.73 3.74 -13.30
CA GLY A 190 -7.18 3.78 -14.67
C GLY A 190 -8.23 4.07 -15.74
N ALA A 191 -9.03 5.12 -15.55
CA ALA A 191 -10.08 5.46 -16.51
C ALA A 191 -9.48 5.95 -17.85
N PRO A 192 -9.99 5.49 -19.00
CA PRO A 192 -9.61 6.00 -20.30
C PRO A 192 -10.14 7.42 -20.47
N VAL A 193 -9.52 8.14 -21.40
CA VAL A 193 -9.93 9.51 -21.76
C VAL A 193 -11.34 9.52 -22.35
N SER A 194 -11.70 8.53 -23.15
CA SER A 194 -13.04 8.38 -23.75
C SER A 194 -13.65 7.04 -23.39
N ALA A 195 -14.97 6.99 -23.24
CA ALA A 195 -15.68 5.74 -23.08
C ALA A 195 -15.63 4.97 -24.41
N ALA A 196 -15.26 3.68 -24.37
CA ALA A 196 -15.12 2.86 -25.57
C ALA A 196 -16.44 2.59 -26.34
N GLY A 197 -17.57 3.16 -25.90
CA GLY A 197 -18.91 2.85 -26.39
C GLY A 197 -19.32 1.41 -26.05
N GLY A 198 -20.29 1.23 -25.17
CA GLY A 198 -20.79 -0.11 -24.83
C GLY A 198 -21.34 -0.23 -23.41
N PRO A 199 -21.88 -1.41 -23.05
CA PRO A 199 -22.47 -1.63 -21.73
C PRO A 199 -21.46 -1.48 -20.59
N VAL A 200 -21.88 -0.88 -19.48
CA VAL A 200 -21.08 -0.70 -18.25
C VAL A 200 -20.56 -2.04 -17.69
N ARG A 201 -21.14 -3.17 -18.09
CA ARG A 201 -20.74 -4.52 -17.67
C ARG A 201 -19.25 -4.80 -17.81
N GLY A 202 -18.64 -4.38 -18.91
CA GLY A 202 -17.20 -4.58 -19.15
C GLY A 202 -16.31 -3.53 -18.50
N THR A 203 -16.88 -2.47 -17.92
CA THR A 203 -16.13 -1.35 -17.35
C THR A 203 -15.32 -1.83 -16.14
N PRO A 204 -13.99 -1.73 -16.16
CA PRO A 204 -13.15 -2.03 -15.02
C PRO A 204 -13.40 -1.03 -13.89
N ILE A 205 -13.75 -1.54 -12.71
CA ILE A 205 -13.94 -0.75 -11.49
C ILE A 205 -13.21 -1.41 -10.32
N VAL A 206 -12.99 -0.63 -9.27
CA VAL A 206 -12.43 -1.06 -7.99
C VAL A 206 -13.45 -0.82 -6.88
N LEU A 207 -13.45 -1.69 -5.86
CA LEU A 207 -14.11 -1.45 -4.58
C LEU A 207 -13.06 -1.07 -3.54
N LEU A 208 -13.19 0.13 -2.96
CA LEU A 208 -12.21 0.68 -2.03
C LEU A 208 -12.87 1.07 -0.72
N PRO A 209 -12.20 0.86 0.44
CA PRO A 209 -12.59 1.53 1.67
C PRO A 209 -12.49 3.03 1.48
N ARG A 210 -13.56 3.76 1.82
CA ARG A 210 -13.67 5.20 1.55
C ARG A 210 -12.51 6.01 2.16
N ARG A 211 -11.99 5.56 3.30
CA ARG A 211 -10.83 6.16 3.99
C ARG A 211 -9.52 6.09 3.19
N GLN A 212 -9.36 5.12 2.30
CA GLN A 212 -8.15 4.92 1.49
C GLN A 212 -8.32 5.48 0.06
N SER A 213 -9.49 6.00 -0.31
CA SER A 213 -9.76 6.42 -1.69
C SER A 213 -8.76 7.46 -2.20
N ALA A 214 -8.30 8.35 -1.32
CA ALA A 214 -7.30 9.37 -1.65
C ALA A 214 -5.95 8.76 -2.07
N LEU A 215 -5.49 7.72 -1.39
CA LEU A 215 -4.22 7.03 -1.71
C LEU A 215 -4.31 6.39 -3.10
N TRP A 216 -5.42 5.73 -3.40
CA TRP A 216 -5.67 5.09 -4.69
C TRP A 216 -5.83 6.09 -5.84
N HIS A 217 -6.51 7.21 -5.60
CA HIS A 217 -6.64 8.29 -6.60
C HIS A 217 -5.39 9.17 -6.74
N ALA A 218 -4.38 8.99 -5.89
CA ALA A 218 -3.06 9.59 -6.08
C ALA A 218 -2.19 8.83 -7.10
N LEU A 219 -2.61 7.62 -7.51
CA LEU A 219 -1.93 6.87 -8.57
C LEU A 219 -2.12 7.57 -9.93
N PRO A 220 -1.09 7.57 -10.81
CA PRO A 220 -1.17 8.25 -12.10
C PRO A 220 -2.34 7.73 -12.92
N ALA A 221 -3.27 8.63 -13.27
CA ALA A 221 -4.32 8.35 -14.24
C ALA A 221 -3.79 8.50 -15.68
N ALA A 222 -4.52 7.95 -16.65
CA ALA A 222 -4.26 8.23 -18.06
C ALA A 222 -4.34 9.75 -18.31
N SER A 223 -3.30 10.31 -18.93
CA SER A 223 -3.22 11.75 -19.21
C SER A 223 -4.27 12.18 -20.22
N GLY A 224 -5.02 13.25 -19.90
CA GLY A 224 -5.96 13.90 -20.81
C GLY A 224 -7.25 14.36 -20.13
N ALA A 225 -7.86 15.43 -20.63
CA ALA A 225 -9.21 15.79 -20.24
C ALA A 225 -10.19 14.76 -20.81
N PRO A 226 -11.12 14.22 -20.01
CA PRO A 226 -12.04 13.19 -20.48
C PRO A 226 -12.92 13.74 -21.61
N ASP A 227 -12.99 12.99 -22.71
CA ASP A 227 -13.84 13.27 -23.85
C ASP A 227 -15.21 12.62 -23.58
N ILE A 228 -16.19 13.48 -23.27
CA ILE A 228 -17.54 13.08 -22.86
C ILE A 228 -18.59 13.75 -23.73
N SER A 229 -19.71 13.06 -23.94
CA SER A 229 -20.84 13.55 -24.71
C SER A 229 -21.45 14.81 -24.08
N PRO A 230 -22.14 15.67 -24.87
CA PRO A 230 -22.83 16.83 -24.32
C PRO A 230 -23.89 16.48 -23.27
N ARG A 231 -24.50 15.30 -23.35
CA ARG A 231 -25.45 14.80 -22.34
C ARG A 231 -24.74 14.48 -21.02
N ALA A 232 -23.64 13.73 -21.07
CA ALA A 232 -22.78 13.48 -19.90
C ALA A 232 -22.21 14.78 -19.32
N GLY A 233 -21.83 15.74 -20.17
CA GLY A 233 -21.39 17.07 -19.76
C GLY A 233 -22.44 17.86 -18.96
N ARG A 234 -23.72 17.78 -19.34
CA ARG A 234 -24.82 18.40 -18.57
C ARG A 234 -24.97 17.79 -17.18
N VAL A 235 -24.94 16.46 -17.09
CA VAL A 235 -25.01 15.75 -15.80
C VAL A 235 -23.82 16.10 -14.92
N LEU A 236 -22.61 16.15 -15.50
CA LEU A 236 -21.41 16.54 -14.78
C LEU A 236 -21.48 17.99 -14.28
N ALA A 237 -22.03 18.91 -15.07
CA ALA A 237 -22.23 20.30 -14.67
C ALA A 237 -23.22 20.44 -13.51
N ALA A 238 -24.33 19.70 -13.55
CA ALA A 238 -25.31 19.64 -12.45
C ALA A 238 -24.65 19.19 -11.14
N LEU A 239 -23.92 18.06 -11.17
CA LEU A 239 -23.22 17.52 -10.00
C LEU A 239 -22.12 18.44 -9.47
N ARG A 240 -21.47 19.22 -10.35
CA ARG A 240 -20.47 20.22 -9.93
C ARG A 240 -21.10 21.41 -9.22
N ARG A 241 -22.27 21.84 -9.68
CA ARG A 241 -22.97 23.01 -9.16
C ARG A 241 -23.68 22.71 -7.84
N ASP A 242 -24.43 21.62 -7.80
CA ASP A 242 -25.38 21.34 -6.71
C ASP A 242 -24.92 20.19 -5.80
N GLY A 243 -23.83 19.49 -6.16
CA GLY A 243 -23.26 18.40 -5.38
C GLY A 243 -23.91 17.05 -5.69
N ALA A 244 -24.00 16.19 -4.67
CA ALA A 244 -24.52 14.83 -4.84
C ALA A 244 -26.06 14.85 -4.92
N MET A 245 -26.62 14.24 -5.95
CA MET A 245 -28.05 14.32 -6.29
C MET A 245 -28.65 12.92 -6.53
N PHE A 246 -29.93 12.75 -6.22
CA PHE A 246 -30.69 11.55 -6.60
C PHE A 246 -30.96 11.50 -8.11
N PHE A 247 -31.38 10.34 -8.61
CA PHE A 247 -31.58 10.13 -10.05
C PHE A 247 -32.70 11.02 -10.63
N ASP A 248 -33.81 11.17 -9.91
CA ASP A 248 -34.96 12.03 -10.24
C ASP A 248 -34.62 13.53 -10.21
N GLU A 249 -33.80 13.95 -9.24
CA GLU A 249 -33.25 15.30 -9.16
C GLU A 249 -32.36 15.60 -10.37
N LEU A 250 -31.45 14.68 -10.73
CA LEU A 250 -30.61 14.81 -11.93
C LEU A 250 -31.41 14.81 -13.21
N GLN A 251 -32.47 14.01 -13.28
CA GLN A 251 -33.35 13.96 -14.45
C GLN A 251 -34.00 15.33 -14.69
N SER A 252 -34.51 15.92 -13.61
CA SER A 252 -35.17 17.23 -13.64
C SER A 252 -34.18 18.35 -14.00
N ASP A 253 -32.99 18.34 -13.40
CA ASP A 253 -31.98 19.38 -13.61
C ASP A 253 -31.32 19.30 -15.00
N ALA A 254 -30.85 18.12 -15.39
CA ALA A 254 -30.17 17.92 -16.67
C ALA A 254 -31.15 17.95 -17.87
N ARG A 255 -32.46 17.88 -17.62
CA ARG A 255 -33.54 17.79 -18.63
C ARG A 255 -33.27 16.66 -19.62
N LEU A 256 -33.16 15.45 -19.09
CA LEU A 256 -32.92 14.23 -19.85
C LEU A 256 -34.07 13.23 -19.63
N LEU A 257 -34.36 12.41 -20.64
CA LEU A 257 -35.23 11.25 -20.44
C LEU A 257 -34.50 10.20 -19.58
N PRO A 258 -35.21 9.31 -18.85
CA PRO A 258 -34.59 8.33 -17.96
C PRO A 258 -33.49 7.49 -18.62
N VAL A 259 -33.75 7.01 -19.84
CA VAL A 259 -32.79 6.22 -20.62
C VAL A 259 -31.57 7.05 -21.06
N GLU A 260 -31.78 8.34 -21.37
CA GLU A 260 -30.67 9.23 -21.74
C GLU A 260 -29.78 9.55 -20.53
N LEU A 261 -30.39 9.76 -19.36
CA LEU A 261 -29.67 9.98 -18.11
C LEU A 261 -28.87 8.73 -17.71
N GLU A 262 -29.49 7.55 -17.82
CA GLU A 262 -28.79 6.29 -17.58
C GLU A 262 -27.57 6.11 -18.48
N ASN A 263 -27.72 6.36 -19.80
CA ASN A 263 -26.59 6.28 -20.73
C ASN A 263 -25.49 7.30 -20.39
N ALA A 264 -25.88 8.54 -20.04
CA ALA A 264 -24.94 9.58 -19.62
C ALA A 264 -24.18 9.19 -18.33
N LEU A 265 -24.88 8.63 -17.33
CA LEU A 265 -24.25 8.13 -16.12
C LEU A 265 -23.33 6.93 -16.41
N GLY A 266 -23.73 6.00 -17.27
CA GLY A 266 -22.89 4.88 -17.71
C GLY A 266 -21.61 5.33 -18.40
N GLU A 267 -21.68 6.39 -19.21
CA GLU A 267 -20.52 7.05 -19.81
C GLU A 267 -19.61 7.68 -18.75
N LEU A 268 -20.17 8.44 -17.80
CA LEU A 268 -19.42 9.08 -16.72
C LEU A 268 -18.78 8.06 -15.76
N VAL A 269 -19.44 6.94 -15.50
CA VAL A 269 -18.87 5.80 -14.75
C VAL A 269 -17.72 5.19 -15.53
N SER A 270 -17.89 5.03 -16.84
CA SER A 270 -16.83 4.52 -17.73
C SER A 270 -15.63 5.45 -17.77
N THR A 271 -15.79 6.75 -17.68
CA THR A 271 -14.67 7.72 -17.58
C THR A 271 -14.20 7.96 -16.13
N GLY A 272 -14.77 7.24 -15.15
CA GLY A 272 -14.38 7.29 -13.75
C GLY A 272 -14.62 8.66 -13.10
N LEU A 273 -15.64 9.39 -13.56
CA LEU A 273 -15.97 10.74 -13.09
C LEU A 273 -17.06 10.75 -12.02
N VAL A 274 -17.93 9.74 -12.02
CA VAL A 274 -19.04 9.63 -11.06
C VAL A 274 -19.09 8.27 -10.39
N ASN A 275 -19.70 8.25 -9.21
CA ASN A 275 -20.08 7.07 -8.46
C ASN A 275 -21.49 7.28 -7.86
N ALA A 276 -21.98 6.30 -7.09
CA ALA A 276 -23.19 6.44 -6.30
C ALA A 276 -23.05 5.83 -4.89
N ASP A 277 -23.95 6.23 -3.98
CA ASP A 277 -24.01 5.77 -2.58
C ASP A 277 -24.41 4.28 -2.44
N SER A 278 -24.80 3.59 -3.51
CA SER A 278 -25.19 2.18 -3.51
C SER A 278 -24.62 1.43 -4.74
N PHE A 279 -24.45 0.12 -4.64
CA PHE A 279 -24.08 -0.71 -5.80
C PHE A 279 -25.31 -1.08 -6.64
N ALA A 280 -26.53 -0.88 -6.12
CA ALA A 280 -27.78 -1.09 -6.85
C ALA A 280 -27.86 -0.30 -8.18
N GLY A 281 -27.35 0.95 -8.21
CA GLY A 281 -27.28 1.73 -9.45
C GLY A 281 -26.37 1.09 -10.51
N MET A 282 -25.23 0.53 -10.08
CA MET A 282 -24.38 -0.26 -10.95
C MET A 282 -25.14 -1.48 -11.48
N ARG A 283 -25.78 -2.25 -10.59
CA ARG A 283 -26.59 -3.42 -10.96
C ARG A 283 -27.68 -3.10 -11.98
N ALA A 284 -28.37 -1.96 -11.84
CA ALA A 284 -29.37 -1.52 -12.80
C ALA A 284 -28.74 -1.38 -14.19
N MET A 285 -27.61 -0.66 -14.31
CA MET A 285 -26.87 -0.48 -15.57
C MET A 285 -26.30 -1.78 -16.17
N LEU A 286 -26.09 -2.84 -15.38
CA LEU A 286 -25.59 -4.14 -15.83
C LEU A 286 -26.65 -5.00 -16.56
N GLN A 287 -27.94 -4.69 -16.37
CA GLN A 287 -29.04 -5.44 -16.98
C GLN A 287 -29.33 -4.94 -18.40
N PRO A 288 -29.44 -5.81 -19.41
CA PRO A 288 -29.92 -5.41 -20.73
C PRO A 288 -31.34 -4.84 -20.65
N ALA A 289 -31.61 -3.75 -21.36
CA ALA A 289 -32.93 -3.10 -21.39
C ALA A 289 -34.08 -4.08 -21.70
N SER A 290 -33.84 -5.10 -22.55
CA SER A 290 -34.81 -6.14 -22.90
C SER A 290 -35.20 -7.08 -21.76
N LYS A 291 -34.33 -7.28 -20.77
CA LYS A 291 -34.62 -8.15 -19.61
C LYS A 291 -35.32 -7.42 -18.47
N ARG A 292 -35.25 -6.08 -18.42
CA ARG A 292 -35.92 -5.27 -17.38
C ARG A 292 -37.44 -5.37 -17.46
N ALA A 293 -38.01 -5.39 -18.67
CA ALA A 293 -39.46 -5.50 -18.88
C ALA A 293 -40.05 -6.89 -18.52
N SER A 294 -39.23 -7.95 -18.45
CA SER A 294 -39.71 -9.31 -18.16
C SER A 294 -39.77 -9.63 -16.67
N VAL A 295 -38.99 -8.94 -15.84
CA VAL A 295 -38.90 -9.23 -14.38
C VAL A 295 -40.14 -8.69 -13.66
N ASP A 296 -40.80 -7.69 -14.24
CA ASP A 296 -41.97 -6.99 -13.68
C ASP A 296 -43.23 -7.87 -13.49
N LYS A 297 -43.30 -9.04 -14.14
CA LYS A 297 -44.51 -9.90 -14.11
C LYS A 297 -44.44 -11.16 -13.24
N ARG A 298 -43.28 -11.57 -12.72
CA ARG A 298 -43.17 -12.93 -12.12
C ARG A 298 -42.44 -13.06 -10.77
N ARG A 299 -41.88 -12.00 -10.18
CA ARG A 299 -41.35 -12.05 -8.81
C ARG A 299 -41.79 -10.81 -8.02
N ARG A 300 -42.36 -11.01 -6.84
CA ARG A 300 -42.63 -9.97 -5.83
C ARG A 300 -41.30 -9.45 -5.24
N GLY A 301 -40.56 -8.72 -6.06
CA GLY A 301 -39.34 -8.03 -5.71
C GLY A 301 -38.91 -7.25 -6.94
N ALA A 302 -39.11 -5.93 -6.92
CA ALA A 302 -38.67 -5.03 -7.97
C ALA A 302 -37.18 -5.31 -8.25
N GLY A 303 -36.82 -5.51 -9.52
CA GLY A 303 -35.41 -5.60 -9.89
C GLY A 303 -34.68 -4.30 -9.56
N PRO A 304 -33.34 -4.31 -9.51
CA PRO A 304 -32.56 -3.12 -9.19
C PRO A 304 -32.90 -1.97 -10.14
N THR A 305 -33.32 -0.83 -9.59
CA THR A 305 -33.66 0.38 -10.35
C THR A 305 -32.56 1.43 -10.20
N MET A 306 -32.55 2.43 -11.09
CA MET A 306 -31.61 3.56 -10.98
C MET A 306 -31.89 4.43 -9.75
N ASP A 307 -33.12 4.42 -9.22
CA ASP A 307 -33.50 5.17 -8.02
C ASP A 307 -32.90 4.56 -6.74
N GLU A 308 -32.67 3.25 -6.73
CA GLU A 308 -32.01 2.54 -5.62
C GLU A 308 -30.50 2.80 -5.53
N ALA A 309 -29.93 3.52 -6.50
CA ALA A 309 -28.53 3.96 -6.51
C ALA A 309 -28.18 4.89 -5.33
N GLY A 310 -29.20 5.50 -4.69
CA GLY A 310 -29.00 6.60 -3.76
C GLY A 310 -28.56 7.86 -4.52
N ARG A 311 -27.67 8.65 -3.92
CA ARG A 311 -27.15 9.87 -4.56
C ARG A 311 -25.97 9.54 -5.45
N TRP A 312 -25.98 10.11 -6.65
CA TRP A 312 -24.86 10.14 -7.57
C TRP A 312 -23.93 11.29 -7.19
N SER A 313 -22.63 11.06 -7.23
CA SER A 313 -21.65 12.07 -6.84
C SER A 313 -20.39 12.03 -7.69
N LEU A 314 -19.65 13.15 -7.70
CA LEU A 314 -18.35 13.22 -8.37
C LEU A 314 -17.30 12.41 -7.62
N VAL A 315 -16.49 11.67 -8.36
CA VAL A 315 -15.29 11.02 -7.82
C VAL A 315 -14.28 12.09 -7.45
N ARG A 316 -13.99 12.23 -6.16
CA ARG A 316 -12.96 13.14 -5.66
C ARG A 316 -11.58 12.56 -5.96
N ARG A 317 -10.89 13.16 -6.94
CA ARG A 317 -9.46 12.96 -7.16
C ARG A 317 -8.70 13.95 -6.27
N ALA A 318 -7.49 13.59 -5.80
CA ALA A 318 -6.65 14.51 -5.05
C ALA A 318 -6.52 15.84 -5.82
N GLY A 319 -6.60 16.96 -5.09
CA GLY A 319 -6.97 18.28 -5.60
C GLY A 319 -6.02 18.91 -6.65
N PRO A 320 -6.37 20.11 -7.13
CA PRO A 320 -5.66 20.83 -8.20
C PRO A 320 -4.16 21.07 -7.96
N ASP A 321 -3.66 20.98 -6.73
CA ASP A 321 -2.20 21.02 -6.43
C ASP A 321 -1.43 19.89 -7.15
N ALA A 322 -2.07 18.74 -7.39
CA ALA A 322 -1.51 17.66 -8.19
C ALA A 322 -1.57 17.93 -9.70
N ALA A 323 -2.52 18.77 -10.15
CA ALA A 323 -2.68 19.15 -11.55
C ALA A 323 -1.73 20.30 -11.95
N GLU A 324 -1.46 21.26 -11.05
CA GLU A 324 -0.41 22.27 -11.25
C GLU A 324 0.99 21.65 -11.24
N ALA A 325 1.23 20.64 -10.39
CA ALA A 325 2.47 19.84 -10.44
C ALA A 325 2.61 19.00 -11.72
N ALA A 326 1.50 18.68 -12.41
CA ALA A 326 1.51 17.98 -13.70
C ALA A 326 1.74 18.92 -14.90
N ALA A 327 1.60 20.25 -14.71
CA ALA A 327 1.82 21.26 -15.75
C ALA A 327 3.29 21.66 -15.92
N THR A 328 4.20 21.21 -15.04
CA THR A 328 5.64 21.39 -15.22
C THR A 328 6.22 20.17 -15.95
N PRO A 329 6.88 20.32 -17.12
CA PRO A 329 7.44 19.18 -17.85
C PRO A 329 8.75 18.75 -17.20
N ALA A 330 8.70 18.10 -16.03
CA ALA A 330 9.90 17.59 -15.38
C ALA A 330 9.59 16.39 -14.47
N ARG A 331 9.89 15.19 -14.97
CA ARG A 331 9.96 13.90 -14.24
C ARG A 331 8.59 13.36 -13.80
N LYS A 332 8.35 12.06 -14.02
CA LYS A 332 7.14 11.37 -13.53
C LYS A 332 6.85 11.80 -12.08
N PRO A 333 5.62 12.25 -11.74
CA PRO A 333 5.28 12.61 -10.37
C PRO A 333 5.62 11.43 -9.47
N ARG A 334 6.54 11.65 -8.53
CA ARG A 334 6.92 10.61 -7.58
C ARG A 334 5.72 10.36 -6.67
N LEU A 335 5.23 9.13 -6.68
CA LEU A 335 4.22 8.68 -5.74
C LEU A 335 4.67 8.95 -4.31
N GLY A 336 3.76 9.43 -3.47
CA GLY A 336 4.01 9.62 -2.05
C GLY A 336 4.45 8.30 -1.40
N PRO A 337 5.42 8.32 -0.47
CA PRO A 337 5.93 7.09 0.16
C PRO A 337 4.82 6.28 0.84
N GLU A 338 3.85 6.96 1.46
CA GLU A 338 2.68 6.33 2.09
C GLU A 338 1.79 5.61 1.07
N THR A 339 1.58 6.18 -0.13
CA THR A 339 0.80 5.54 -1.19
C THR A 339 1.47 4.26 -1.67
N VAL A 340 2.78 4.29 -1.93
CA VAL A 340 3.52 3.11 -2.40
C VAL A 340 3.55 2.02 -1.32
N GLU A 341 3.75 2.39 -0.06
CA GLU A 341 3.73 1.47 1.09
C GLU A 341 2.35 0.84 1.29
N HIS A 342 1.28 1.63 1.19
CA HIS A 342 -0.09 1.14 1.25
C HIS A 342 -0.42 0.15 0.12
N VAL A 343 -0.01 0.44 -1.12
CA VAL A 343 -0.18 -0.47 -2.26
C VAL A 343 0.62 -1.77 -2.06
N ALA A 344 1.88 -1.67 -1.62
CA ALA A 344 2.73 -2.83 -1.34
C ALA A 344 2.10 -3.76 -0.30
N MET A 345 1.63 -3.21 0.82
CA MET A 345 0.95 -3.98 1.87
C MET A 345 -0.38 -4.55 1.39
N THR A 346 -1.11 -3.84 0.53
CA THR A 346 -2.36 -4.34 -0.05
C THR A 346 -2.11 -5.53 -0.97
N LEU A 347 -1.09 -5.48 -1.82
CA LEU A 347 -0.72 -6.59 -2.69
C LEU A 347 -0.26 -7.82 -1.88
N LEU A 348 0.52 -7.62 -0.82
CA LEU A 348 0.88 -8.71 0.09
C LEU A 348 -0.33 -9.29 0.83
N ARG A 349 -1.25 -8.45 1.30
CA ARG A 349 -2.51 -8.95 1.90
C ARG A 349 -3.31 -9.76 0.88
N ARG A 350 -3.36 -9.31 -0.37
CA ARG A 350 -4.08 -9.97 -1.45
C ARG A 350 -3.49 -11.33 -1.77
N TYR A 351 -2.18 -11.42 -1.94
CA TYR A 351 -1.56 -12.62 -2.50
C TYR A 351 -0.77 -13.47 -1.51
N GLY A 352 -0.47 -12.95 -0.33
CA GLY A 352 0.43 -13.56 0.65
C GLY A 352 1.91 -13.48 0.24
N VAL A 353 2.20 -13.73 -1.04
CA VAL A 353 3.55 -13.67 -1.63
C VAL A 353 3.53 -12.79 -2.87
N MET A 354 4.54 -11.94 -3.05
CA MET A 354 4.64 -11.04 -4.20
C MET A 354 5.95 -11.23 -4.97
N PHE A 355 5.84 -11.31 -6.29
CA PHE A 355 6.96 -11.34 -7.24
C PHE A 355 6.55 -10.63 -8.54
N TRP A 356 7.54 -10.23 -9.36
CA TRP A 356 7.28 -9.35 -10.50
C TRP A 356 6.29 -9.93 -11.53
N ARG A 357 6.31 -11.25 -11.80
CA ARG A 357 5.39 -11.90 -12.75
C ARG A 357 3.94 -11.89 -12.27
N LEU A 358 3.71 -11.86 -10.96
CA LEU A 358 2.38 -11.74 -10.39
C LEU A 358 1.85 -10.31 -10.55
N LEU A 359 2.71 -9.31 -10.36
CA LEU A 359 2.37 -7.91 -10.62
C LEU A 359 2.02 -7.66 -12.11
N GLU A 360 2.61 -8.39 -13.05
CA GLU A 360 2.24 -8.31 -14.48
C GLU A 360 0.77 -8.73 -14.75
N ARG A 361 0.12 -9.43 -13.81
CA ARG A 361 -1.30 -9.83 -13.89
C ARG A 361 -2.25 -8.80 -13.26
N GLU A 362 -1.69 -7.78 -12.62
CA GLU A 362 -2.43 -6.72 -11.97
C GLU A 362 -2.63 -5.52 -12.90
N ALA A 363 -3.42 -4.55 -12.44
CA ALA A 363 -3.77 -3.39 -13.25
C ALA A 363 -2.55 -2.55 -13.63
N ALA A 364 -2.47 -2.11 -14.89
CA ALA A 364 -1.31 -1.42 -15.44
C ALA A 364 -1.02 -0.03 -14.80
N TRP A 365 -1.99 0.55 -14.09
CA TRP A 365 -1.84 1.82 -13.37
C TRP A 365 -1.18 1.68 -11.99
N LEU A 366 -0.89 0.44 -11.55
CA LEU A 366 -0.16 0.22 -10.30
C LEU A 366 1.32 0.63 -10.41
N PRO A 367 1.97 0.92 -9.27
CA PRO A 367 3.41 1.19 -9.24
C PRO A 367 4.21 0.02 -9.81
N SER A 368 5.30 0.33 -10.51
CA SER A 368 6.15 -0.71 -11.09
C SER A 368 6.85 -1.54 -10.01
N TRP A 369 7.31 -2.76 -10.37
CA TRP A 369 8.10 -3.59 -9.45
C TRP A 369 9.32 -2.86 -8.90
N ARG A 370 9.95 -1.99 -9.71
CA ARG A 370 11.10 -1.17 -9.31
C ARG A 370 10.75 -0.16 -8.21
N GLU A 371 9.51 0.30 -8.14
CA GLU A 371 9.02 1.22 -7.10
C GLU A 371 8.62 0.46 -5.83
N LEU A 372 8.07 -0.75 -5.97
CA LEU A 372 7.63 -1.59 -4.84
C LEU A 372 8.79 -2.32 -4.15
N LEU A 373 9.80 -2.77 -4.88
CA LEU A 373 10.90 -3.58 -4.33
C LEU A 373 11.66 -2.91 -3.17
N PRO A 374 12.03 -1.61 -3.23
CA PRO A 374 12.66 -0.92 -2.10
C PRO A 374 11.77 -0.85 -0.87
N VAL A 375 10.45 -0.78 -1.06
CA VAL A 375 9.47 -0.79 0.03
C VAL A 375 9.40 -2.16 0.68
N TYR A 376 9.32 -3.25 -0.11
CA TYR A 376 9.38 -4.60 0.43
C TYR A 376 10.67 -4.87 1.21
N HIS A 377 11.84 -4.45 0.68
CA HIS A 377 13.10 -4.55 1.42
C HIS A 377 13.07 -3.78 2.74
N ARG A 378 12.42 -2.61 2.78
CA ARG A 378 12.29 -1.82 4.01
C ARG A 378 11.37 -2.50 5.03
N LEU A 379 10.25 -3.05 4.58
CA LEU A 379 9.27 -3.75 5.43
C LEU A 379 9.88 -5.04 6.00
N GLU A 380 10.59 -5.79 5.17
CA GLU A 380 11.35 -6.98 5.59
C GLU A 380 12.45 -6.58 6.57
N ALA A 381 13.11 -5.44 6.34
CA ALA A 381 14.12 -4.93 7.25
C ALA A 381 13.58 -4.54 8.63
N ARG A 382 12.31 -4.17 8.71
CA ARG A 382 11.60 -3.93 9.97
C ARG A 382 11.04 -5.22 10.60
N GLY A 383 11.11 -6.34 9.90
CA GLY A 383 10.51 -7.61 10.33
C GLY A 383 8.98 -7.63 10.21
N GLU A 384 8.38 -6.69 9.48
CA GLU A 384 6.93 -6.62 9.26
C GLU A 384 6.45 -7.68 8.26
N ILE A 385 7.31 -8.04 7.31
CA ILE A 385 7.08 -9.05 6.29
C ILE A 385 8.30 -9.98 6.19
N ARG A 386 8.18 -11.05 5.40
CA ARG A 386 9.24 -12.04 5.18
C ARG A 386 9.57 -12.20 3.70
#